data_AF-A0A942PG80-F1
#
_entry.id   AF-A0A942PG80-F1
#
_cell.length_a   1.000
_cell.length_b   1.000
_cell.length_c   1.000
_cell.angle_alpha   90.00
_cell.angle_beta   90.00
_cell.angle_gamma   90.00
#
_symmetry.space_group_name_H-M   'P 1'
#
loop_
_entity.id
_entity.type
_entity.pdbx_description
1 polymer ?
#
loop_
_entity_poly.entity_id
_entity_poly.type
_entity_poly.pdbx_seq_one_letter_code
_entity_poly.pdbx_strand_id
1 'polypeptide(L)'
;MENKQTIEQELEQIAPLLNRISKKPVQTLPADYFEKLTIPKPIASASVVSMNSARKWYGWAAAAVVTGILVLGGLQLMNSSKNTLEKQVGMDYAELTSLNVNEWVQKIPNESIDEYLQSANALAGSDNSLHHYTVDGVTGTTVTGISDEELQLYLND
;
A
#
# COMPACT_ATOMS: atom_id res chain seq x y z
N MET A 1 57.46 29.34 38.20
CA MET A 1 57.66 28.41 39.33
C MET A 1 56.39 28.23 40.15
N GLU A 2 55.50 29.23 40.19
CA GLU A 2 54.22 29.23 40.90
C GLU A 2 53.26 28.09 40.49
N ASN A 3 53.09 27.84 39.19
CA ASN A 3 52.19 26.81 38.66
C ASN A 3 52.52 25.38 39.15
N LYS A 4 53.82 25.04 39.29
CA LYS A 4 54.23 23.71 39.76
C LYS A 4 53.80 23.45 41.21
N GLN A 5 53.86 24.49 42.06
CA GLN A 5 53.48 24.40 43.46
C GLN A 5 51.97 24.23 43.61
N THR A 6 51.18 24.93 42.79
CA THR A 6 49.71 24.77 42.74
C THR A 6 49.30 23.36 42.33
N ILE A 7 49.92 22.81 41.28
CA ILE A 7 49.63 21.44 40.82
C ILE A 7 50.00 20.41 41.89
N GLU A 8 51.10 20.59 42.61
CA GLU A 8 51.50 19.68 43.69
C GLU A 8 50.50 19.70 44.85
N GLN A 9 50.00 20.88 45.22
CA GLN A 9 48.96 21.04 46.26
C GLN A 9 47.61 20.44 45.86
N GLU A 10 47.18 20.61 44.61
CA GLU A 10 45.94 20.00 44.10
C GLU A 10 46.06 18.47 44.05
N LEU A 11 47.22 17.96 43.61
CA LEU A 11 47.48 16.51 43.56
C LEU A 11 47.54 15.88 44.96
N GLU A 12 48.00 16.60 45.99
CA GLU A 12 47.95 16.12 47.38
C GLU A 12 46.50 15.94 47.89
N GLN A 13 45.59 16.81 47.46
CA GLN A 13 44.18 16.76 47.87
C GLN A 13 43.40 15.69 47.09
N ILE A 14 43.63 15.59 45.77
CA ILE A 14 42.83 14.74 44.88
C ILE A 14 43.41 13.32 44.78
N ALA A 15 44.73 13.18 44.71
CA ALA A 15 45.40 11.91 44.45
C ALA A 15 46.73 11.79 45.21
N PRO A 16 46.70 11.70 46.55
CA PRO A 16 47.90 11.69 47.40
C PRO A 16 48.85 10.53 47.08
N LEU A 17 48.32 9.41 46.59
CA LEU A 17 49.14 8.26 46.15
C LEU A 17 49.90 8.56 44.87
N LEU A 18 49.27 9.18 43.87
CA LEU A 18 49.92 9.54 42.61
C LEU A 18 50.99 10.61 42.82
N ASN A 19 50.78 11.54 43.76
CA ASN A 19 51.80 12.55 44.08
C ASN A 19 53.06 11.93 44.72
N ARG A 20 52.92 10.82 45.46
CA ARG A 20 54.03 10.10 46.09
C ARG A 20 54.80 9.19 45.13
N ILE A 21 54.21 8.82 43.99
CA ILE A 21 54.88 7.98 43.00
C ILE A 21 55.94 8.80 42.25
N SER A 22 57.12 8.21 42.05
CA SER A 22 58.19 8.86 41.30
C SER A 22 57.74 9.12 39.87
N LYS A 23 57.80 10.39 39.43
CA LYS A 23 57.52 10.80 38.04
C LYS A 23 58.68 10.47 37.09
N LYS A 24 59.60 9.61 37.51
CA LYS A 24 60.73 9.13 36.71
C LYS A 24 60.28 7.91 35.91
N PRO A 25 60.68 7.78 34.64
CA PRO A 25 60.41 6.57 33.87
C PRO A 25 61.07 5.36 34.55
N VAL A 26 60.30 4.28 34.77
CA VAL A 26 60.77 3.05 35.42
C VAL A 26 61.76 2.29 34.53
N GLN A 27 61.67 2.49 33.21
CA GLN A 27 62.52 1.85 32.22
C GLN A 27 63.26 2.93 31.44
N THR A 28 64.57 2.77 31.31
CA THR A 28 65.42 3.61 30.46
C THR A 28 65.86 2.80 29.25
N LEU A 29 65.87 3.44 28.09
CA LEU A 29 66.38 2.83 26.88
C LEU A 29 67.90 3.06 26.81
N PRO A 30 68.67 2.07 26.33
CA PRO A 30 70.08 2.28 26.01
C PRO A 30 70.25 3.41 24.99
N ALA A 31 71.38 4.11 25.06
CA ALA A 31 71.80 5.01 24.00
C ALA A 31 71.77 4.26 22.66
N ASP A 32 71.25 4.91 21.62
CA ASP A 32 71.15 4.39 20.25
C ASP A 32 70.19 3.19 20.08
N TYR A 33 69.26 2.94 21.02
CA TYR A 33 68.27 1.85 20.88
C TYR A 33 67.48 1.95 19.56
N PHE A 34 66.96 3.13 19.25
CA PHE A 34 66.19 3.36 18.02
C PHE A 34 67.07 3.40 16.77
N GLU A 35 68.32 3.82 16.88
CA GLU A 35 69.28 3.83 15.77
C GLU A 35 69.68 2.40 15.35
N LYS A 36 69.74 1.48 16.31
CA LYS A 36 70.02 0.05 16.07
C LYS A 36 68.76 -0.76 15.77
N LEU A 37 67.58 -0.15 15.89
CA LEU A 37 66.31 -0.82 15.66
C LEU A 37 66.11 -1.05 14.15
N THR A 38 66.53 -2.22 13.67
CA THR A 38 66.22 -2.64 12.29
C THR A 38 64.87 -3.32 12.27
N ILE A 39 63.84 -2.59 11.84
CA ILE A 39 62.52 -3.17 11.58
C ILE A 39 62.60 -3.88 10.22
N PRO A 40 62.47 -5.22 10.15
CA PRO A 40 62.49 -5.92 8.87
C PRO A 40 61.29 -5.45 8.04
N LYS A 41 61.57 -4.78 6.91
CA LYS A 41 60.53 -4.47 5.93
C LYS A 41 60.03 -5.80 5.36
N PRO A 42 58.71 -6.08 5.40
CA PRO A 42 58.18 -7.25 4.72
C PRO A 42 58.54 -7.14 3.22
N ILE A 43 59.24 -8.16 2.72
CA ILE A 43 59.78 -8.24 1.35
C ILE A 43 58.64 -8.36 0.32
N ALA A 44 57.47 -8.83 0.76
CA ALA A 44 56.27 -8.86 -0.05
C ALA A 44 55.47 -7.56 0.13
N SER A 45 55.41 -6.75 -0.93
CA SER A 45 54.39 -5.71 -1.03
C SER A 45 53.02 -6.37 -0.93
N ALA A 46 52.25 -6.03 0.10
CA ALA A 46 50.88 -6.54 0.25
C ALA A 46 50.11 -6.27 -1.04
N SER A 47 49.43 -7.29 -1.57
CA SER A 47 48.66 -7.15 -2.80
C SER A 47 47.58 -6.07 -2.60
N VAL A 48 47.76 -4.91 -3.22
CA VAL A 48 46.74 -3.87 -3.26
C VAL A 48 45.70 -4.32 -4.28
N VAL A 49 44.69 -5.06 -3.82
CA VAL A 49 43.57 -5.44 -4.68
C VAL A 49 42.62 -4.25 -4.74
N SER A 50 42.45 -3.68 -5.92
CA SER A 50 41.43 -2.65 -6.15
C SER A 50 40.05 -3.29 -6.07
N MET A 51 39.21 -2.80 -5.16
CA MET A 51 37.81 -3.22 -5.08
C MET A 51 37.05 -2.54 -6.21
N ASN A 52 36.72 -3.30 -7.27
CA ASN A 52 35.98 -2.74 -8.38
C ASN A 52 34.55 -2.37 -7.94
N SER A 53 34.13 -1.13 -8.20
CA SER A 53 32.84 -0.58 -7.76
C SER A 53 31.64 -1.09 -8.58
N ALA A 54 31.88 -1.97 -9.56
CA ALA A 54 30.87 -2.58 -10.42
C ALA A 54 29.77 -3.31 -9.65
N ARG A 55 30.04 -3.79 -8.42
CA ARG A 55 29.03 -4.43 -7.56
C ARG A 55 27.84 -3.51 -7.25
N LYS A 56 28.05 -2.18 -7.24
CA LYS A 56 26.98 -1.21 -7.00
C LYS A 56 26.02 -1.11 -8.18
N TRP A 57 26.50 -1.24 -9.42
CA TRP A 57 25.67 -1.09 -10.62
C TRP A 57 24.69 -2.24 -10.82
N TYR A 58 25.07 -3.46 -10.40
CA TYR A 58 24.17 -4.61 -10.42
C TYR A 58 22.92 -4.41 -9.54
N GLY A 59 23.04 -3.66 -8.44
CA GLY A 59 21.89 -3.33 -7.59
C GLY A 59 20.84 -2.49 -8.32
N TRP A 60 21.27 -1.49 -9.11
CA TRP A 60 20.37 -0.64 -9.89
C TRP A 60 19.79 -1.39 -11.09
N ALA A 61 20.60 -2.23 -11.75
CA ALA A 61 20.13 -3.09 -12.84
C ALA A 61 19.04 -4.07 -12.36
N ALA A 62 19.26 -4.73 -11.21
CA ALA A 62 18.27 -5.62 -10.62
C ALA A 62 16.97 -4.87 -10.24
N ALA A 63 17.08 -3.68 -9.66
CA ALA A 63 15.91 -2.86 -9.34
C ALA A 63 15.10 -2.48 -10.58
N ALA A 64 15.76 -2.08 -11.67
CA ALA A 64 15.10 -1.74 -12.94
C ALA A 64 14.39 -2.95 -13.59
N VAL A 65 14.95 -4.15 -13.46
CA VAL A 65 14.32 -5.38 -13.95
C VAL A 65 13.07 -5.70 -13.14
N VAL A 66 13.13 -5.60 -11.81
CA VAL A 66 11.98 -5.87 -10.94
C VAL A 66 10.85 -4.86 -11.21
N THR A 67 11.17 -3.58 -11.36
CA THR A 67 10.16 -2.56 -11.73
C THR A 67 9.60 -2.80 -13.13
N GLY A 68 10.42 -3.20 -14.10
CA GLY A 68 9.97 -3.59 -15.44
C GLY A 68 9.00 -4.77 -15.42
N ILE A 69 9.30 -5.82 -14.65
CA ILE A 69 8.42 -6.99 -14.50
C ILE A 69 7.09 -6.60 -13.81
N LEU A 70 7.14 -5.76 -12.78
CA LEU A 70 5.94 -5.28 -12.08
C LEU A 70 5.07 -4.40 -12.98
N VAL A 71 5.67 -3.50 -13.77
CA VAL A 71 4.93 -2.62 -14.69
C VAL A 71 4.34 -3.44 -15.85
N LEU A 72 5.12 -4.30 -16.49
CA LEU A 72 4.64 -5.13 -17.59
C LEU A 72 3.59 -6.15 -17.12
N GLY A 73 3.84 -6.82 -15.99
CA GLY A 73 2.90 -7.75 -15.38
C GLY A 73 1.60 -7.07 -14.91
N GLY A 74 1.72 -5.89 -14.29
CA GLY A 74 0.57 -5.08 -13.89
C GLY A 74 -0.26 -4.59 -15.07
N LEU A 75 0.40 -4.13 -16.15
CA LEU A 75 -0.28 -3.73 -17.39
C LEU A 75 -0.95 -4.93 -18.08
N GLN A 76 -0.32 -6.10 -18.10
CA GLN A 76 -0.92 -7.30 -18.70
C GLN A 76 -2.13 -7.80 -17.91
N LEU A 77 -2.10 -7.75 -16.57
CA LEU A 77 -3.24 -8.08 -15.73
C LEU A 77 -4.39 -7.09 -15.95
N MET A 78 -4.10 -5.79 -15.97
CA MET A 78 -5.11 -4.76 -16.24
C MET A 78 -5.66 -4.84 -17.68
N ASN A 79 -4.83 -5.21 -18.67
CA ASN A 79 -5.27 -5.45 -20.05
C ASN A 79 -6.09 -6.74 -20.19
N SER A 80 -5.77 -7.76 -19.39
CA SER A 80 -6.54 -9.00 -19.33
C SER A 80 -7.88 -8.79 -18.63
N SER A 81 -7.96 -7.91 -17.63
CA SER A 81 -9.23 -7.54 -17.01
C SER A 81 -10.20 -6.85 -17.97
N LYS A 82 -9.74 -6.02 -18.92
CA LYS A 82 -10.60 -5.47 -19.99
C LYS A 82 -11.22 -6.61 -20.82
N ASN A 83 -10.38 -7.52 -21.29
CA ASN A 83 -10.78 -8.64 -22.15
C ASN A 83 -11.54 -9.76 -21.40
N THR A 84 -11.51 -9.78 -20.07
CA THR A 84 -12.22 -10.77 -19.23
C THR A 84 -13.52 -10.18 -18.66
N LEU A 85 -13.56 -8.89 -18.33
CA LEU A 85 -14.77 -8.18 -17.92
C LEU A 85 -15.74 -7.97 -19.10
N GLU A 86 -15.23 -7.62 -20.29
CA GLU A 86 -16.03 -7.48 -21.51
C GLU A 86 -16.61 -8.83 -21.99
N LYS A 87 -15.94 -9.95 -21.66
CA LYS A 87 -16.35 -11.30 -22.04
C LYS A 87 -17.29 -11.97 -21.02
N GLN A 88 -17.39 -11.42 -19.79
CA GLN A 88 -18.22 -11.99 -18.72
C GLN A 88 -19.44 -11.12 -18.39
N VAL A 89 -19.42 -9.84 -18.74
CA VAL A 89 -20.59 -8.95 -18.75
C VAL A 89 -20.53 -8.16 -20.06
N GLY A 90 -21.27 -8.60 -21.08
CA GLY A 90 -21.25 -8.01 -22.41
C GLY A 90 -21.92 -6.64 -22.49
N MET A 91 -21.40 -5.65 -21.77
CA MET A 91 -21.81 -4.25 -21.91
C MET A 91 -20.59 -3.32 -21.87
N ASP A 92 -20.42 -2.57 -22.96
CA ASP A 92 -19.40 -1.56 -23.14
C ASP A 92 -19.72 -0.32 -22.28
N TYR A 93 -18.77 0.12 -21.46
CA TYR A 93 -18.95 1.29 -20.59
C TYR A 93 -19.18 2.60 -21.37
N ALA A 94 -18.79 2.65 -22.65
CA ALA A 94 -19.11 3.76 -23.54
C ALA A 94 -20.59 3.77 -23.98
N GLU A 95 -21.27 2.63 -23.94
CA GLU A 95 -22.69 2.48 -24.33
C GLU A 95 -23.63 2.98 -23.21
N LEU A 96 -23.19 2.88 -21.94
CA LEU A 96 -23.92 3.36 -20.76
C LEU A 96 -24.28 4.85 -20.79
N THR A 97 -23.45 5.69 -21.41
CA THR A 97 -23.72 7.14 -21.50
C THR A 97 -24.73 7.49 -22.60
N SER A 98 -25.01 6.54 -23.49
CA SER A 98 -25.97 6.68 -24.61
C SER A 98 -27.24 5.86 -24.44
N LEU A 99 -27.42 5.22 -23.26
CA LEU A 99 -28.52 4.29 -23.04
C LEU A 99 -29.88 4.99 -23.07
N ASN A 100 -30.67 4.68 -24.09
CA ASN A 100 -32.07 5.06 -24.15
C ASN A 100 -32.88 4.08 -23.28
N VAL A 101 -33.25 4.54 -22.08
CA VAL A 101 -33.99 3.76 -21.09
C VAL A 101 -35.25 3.12 -21.69
N ASN A 102 -35.90 3.78 -22.65
CA ASN A 102 -37.13 3.28 -23.27
C ASN A 102 -36.90 2.04 -24.13
N GLU A 103 -35.75 1.94 -24.80
CA GLU A 103 -35.42 0.78 -25.63
C GLU A 103 -35.06 -0.43 -24.76
N TRP A 104 -34.37 -0.18 -23.65
CA TRP A 104 -33.99 -1.22 -22.71
C TRP A 104 -35.21 -1.78 -21.97
N VAL A 105 -36.13 -0.93 -21.52
CA VAL A 105 -37.38 -1.36 -20.88
C VAL A 105 -38.23 -2.25 -21.80
N GLN A 106 -38.21 -2.02 -23.12
CA GLN A 106 -38.91 -2.87 -24.09
C GLN A 106 -38.22 -4.21 -24.35
N LYS A 107 -36.91 -4.31 -24.08
CA LYS A 107 -36.12 -5.55 -24.27
C LYS A 107 -36.14 -6.46 -23.05
N ILE A 108 -36.60 -5.98 -21.89
CA ILE A 108 -36.73 -6.81 -20.70
C ILE A 108 -37.85 -7.85 -20.95
N PRO A 109 -37.55 -9.16 -20.90
CA PRO A 109 -38.59 -10.17 -21.01
C PRO A 109 -39.45 -10.15 -19.76
N ASN A 110 -40.77 -10.27 -19.95
CA ASN A 110 -41.77 -10.22 -18.87
C ASN A 110 -41.48 -11.19 -17.71
N GLU A 111 -40.90 -12.36 -18.00
CA GLU A 111 -40.47 -13.34 -17.01
C GLU A 111 -39.53 -12.75 -15.94
N SER A 112 -38.60 -11.89 -16.35
CA SER A 112 -37.64 -11.24 -15.43
C SER A 112 -38.33 -10.24 -14.50
N ILE A 113 -39.42 -9.63 -14.98
CA ILE A 113 -40.24 -8.71 -14.19
C ILE A 113 -41.01 -9.52 -13.14
N ASP A 114 -41.56 -10.67 -13.54
CA ASP A 114 -42.28 -11.57 -12.65
C ASP A 114 -41.37 -12.12 -11.54
N GLU A 115 -40.15 -12.54 -11.88
CA GLU A 115 -39.15 -13.02 -10.90
C GLU A 115 -38.73 -11.92 -9.92
N TYR A 116 -38.55 -10.69 -10.40
CA TYR A 116 -38.25 -9.55 -9.53
C TYR A 116 -39.39 -9.27 -8.56
N LEU A 117 -40.64 -9.27 -9.02
CA LEU A 117 -41.80 -9.04 -8.16
C LEU A 117 -41.98 -10.17 -7.14
N GLN A 118 -41.72 -11.42 -7.54
CA GLN A 118 -41.82 -12.57 -6.65
C GLN A 118 -40.72 -12.58 -5.58
N SER A 119 -39.49 -12.24 -5.95
CA SER A 119 -38.39 -12.10 -4.99
C SER A 119 -38.59 -10.89 -4.07
N ALA A 120 -39.01 -9.74 -4.60
CA ALA A 120 -39.33 -8.57 -3.78
C ALA A 120 -40.43 -8.86 -2.76
N ASN A 121 -41.48 -9.59 -3.15
CA ASN A 121 -42.53 -10.04 -2.23
C ASN A 121 -42.07 -11.08 -1.22
N ALA A 122 -41.09 -11.91 -1.56
CA ALA A 122 -40.50 -12.85 -0.61
C ALA A 122 -39.64 -12.15 0.46
N LEU A 123 -39.05 -10.99 0.13
CA LEU A 123 -38.24 -10.20 1.05
C LEU A 123 -39.05 -9.16 1.85
N ALA A 124 -40.12 -8.62 1.26
CA ALA A 124 -41.06 -7.75 1.96
C ALA A 124 -41.94 -8.62 2.87
N GLY A 125 -41.66 -8.63 4.17
CA GLY A 125 -42.46 -9.39 5.15
C GLY A 125 -43.97 -9.14 5.02
N SER A 126 -44.78 -10.05 5.58
CA SER A 126 -46.24 -10.20 5.38
C SER A 126 -47.09 -8.92 5.35
N ASP A 127 -46.64 -7.84 5.98
CA ASP A 127 -47.39 -6.59 6.09
C ASP A 127 -47.17 -5.63 4.89
N ASN A 128 -46.20 -5.92 4.01
CA ASN A 128 -45.80 -5.07 2.87
C ASN A 128 -45.74 -5.81 1.52
N SER A 129 -46.37 -6.98 1.40
CA SER A 129 -46.43 -7.68 0.11
C SER A 129 -47.16 -6.82 -0.92
N LEU A 130 -46.50 -6.51 -2.05
CA LEU A 130 -47.14 -5.92 -3.21
C LEU A 130 -48.19 -6.91 -3.71
N HIS A 131 -49.46 -6.57 -3.53
CA HIS A 131 -50.57 -7.37 -4.03
C HIS A 131 -50.42 -7.56 -5.54
N HIS A 132 -50.37 -8.83 -5.95
CA HIS A 132 -50.32 -9.26 -7.33
C HIS A 132 -51.57 -8.76 -8.08
N TYR A 133 -51.43 -7.67 -8.83
CA TYR A 133 -52.43 -7.28 -9.82
C TYR A 133 -52.08 -7.98 -11.13
N THR A 134 -52.62 -9.18 -11.33
CA THR A 134 -52.72 -9.74 -12.68
C THR A 134 -53.64 -8.84 -13.51
N VAL A 135 -53.14 -8.36 -14.64
CA VAL A 135 -53.91 -7.63 -15.66
C VAL A 135 -55.02 -8.49 -16.28
N ASP A 136 -55.07 -9.80 -16.01
CA ASP A 136 -56.12 -10.71 -16.47
C ASP A 136 -57.45 -10.61 -15.68
N GLY A 137 -57.53 -9.69 -14.70
CA GLY A 137 -58.65 -9.55 -13.77
C GLY A 137 -59.46 -8.24 -13.85
N VAL A 138 -59.37 -7.44 -14.92
CA VAL A 138 -60.25 -6.27 -15.09
C VAL A 138 -61.59 -6.73 -15.67
N THR A 139 -62.40 -7.39 -14.84
CA THR A 139 -63.84 -7.46 -15.09
C THR A 139 -64.49 -6.20 -14.53
N GLY A 140 -65.47 -5.63 -15.26
CA GLY A 140 -66.09 -4.33 -14.99
C GLY A 140 -66.77 -4.13 -13.62
N THR A 141 -66.63 -5.06 -12.68
CA THR A 141 -67.11 -5.00 -11.30
C THR A 141 -66.12 -4.33 -10.34
N THR A 142 -64.83 -4.24 -10.68
CA THR A 142 -63.82 -3.61 -9.81
C THR A 142 -63.84 -2.09 -9.89
N VAL A 143 -64.30 -1.53 -11.03
CA VAL A 143 -64.45 -0.08 -11.22
C VAL A 143 -65.74 0.44 -10.56
N THR A 144 -66.76 -0.39 -10.37
CA THR A 144 -68.03 0.02 -9.74
C THR A 144 -67.96 0.16 -8.21
N GLY A 145 -66.88 -0.29 -7.58
CA GLY A 145 -66.70 -0.23 -6.13
C GLY A 145 -65.94 0.99 -5.62
N ILE A 146 -65.36 1.79 -6.53
CA ILE A 146 -64.64 3.02 -6.18
C ILE A 146 -65.63 4.17 -6.29
N SER A 147 -65.79 4.95 -5.20
CA SER A 147 -66.65 6.12 -5.22
C SER A 147 -66.05 7.19 -6.12
N ASP A 148 -66.86 7.88 -6.95
CA ASP A 148 -66.39 8.92 -7.88
C ASP A 148 -65.58 10.04 -7.18
N GLU A 149 -65.83 10.25 -5.89
CA GLU A 149 -65.11 11.17 -5.01
C GLU A 149 -63.66 10.73 -4.72
N GLU A 150 -63.38 9.42 -4.63
CA GLU A 150 -62.00 8.92 -4.51
C GLU A 150 -61.23 9.05 -5.83
N LEU A 151 -61.90 8.86 -6.96
CA LEU A 151 -61.27 9.00 -8.29
C LEU A 151 -60.90 10.46 -8.59
N GLN A 152 -61.68 11.43 -8.11
CA GLN A 152 -61.37 12.85 -8.28
C GLN A 152 -60.12 13.28 -7.51
N LEU A 153 -59.77 12.59 -6.42
CA LEU A 153 -58.56 12.88 -5.65
C LEU A 153 -57.29 12.59 -6.47
N TYR A 154 -57.33 11.58 -7.35
CA TYR A 154 -56.21 11.19 -8.21
C TYR A 154 -56.13 12.00 -9.50
N LEU A 155 -57.24 12.62 -9.94
CA LEU A 155 -57.25 13.46 -11.14
C LEU A 155 -56.82 14.91 -10.87
N ASN A 156 -56.85 15.35 -9.61
CA ASN A 156 -56.55 16.73 -9.22
C ASN A 156 -55.13 16.92 -8.65
N ASP A 157 -54.26 15.90 -8.74
CA ASP A 157 -52.82 16.01 -8.45
C ASP A 157 -52.00 15.97 -9.76
#